data_AF-A0A8E1C1S6-F1
#
_entry.id   AF-A0A8E1C1S6-F1
#
_cell.length_a   1.000
_cell.length_b   1.000
_cell.length_c   1.000
_cell.angle_alpha   90.00
_cell.angle_beta   90.00
_cell.angle_gamma   90.00
#
_symmetry.space_group_name_H-M   'P 1'
#
loop_
_entity.id
_entity.type
_entity.pdbx_description
1 polymer ?
#
loop_
_entity_poly.entity_id
_entity_poly.type
_entity_poly.pdbx_seq_one_letter_code
_entity_poly.pdbx_strand_id
1 'polypeptide(L)'
;MTIVDDDDEARRLLGERLREARKYLGLTQEEVATYLKIPRTALTDIENGQRRVEAIELTRLARLYRQSVGYFTGEEAAGSGFAPDVAHLARAAAQLSKTDREELGRFAEYLRARSAGKGS
;
A
#
# COMPACT_ATOMS: atom_id res chain seq x y z
N MET A 1 21.60 4.49 24.32
CA MET A 1 20.38 4.83 23.57
C MET A 1 20.65 4.39 22.15
N THR A 2 20.19 3.19 21.82
CA THR A 2 20.60 2.48 20.59
C THR A 2 20.13 3.28 19.39
N ILE A 3 21.05 3.58 18.48
CA ILE A 3 20.72 3.98 17.12
C ILE A 3 19.91 2.81 16.59
N VAL A 4 18.58 2.96 16.49
CA VAL A 4 17.78 2.01 15.73
C VAL A 4 18.26 2.25 14.30
N ASP A 5 19.01 1.30 13.75
CA ASP A 5 19.50 1.39 12.38
C ASP A 5 18.31 1.64 11.46
N ASP A 6 18.42 2.62 10.57
CA ASP A 6 17.38 3.04 9.62
C ASP A 6 16.80 1.82 8.85
N ASP A 7 17.66 0.83 8.61
CA ASP A 7 17.36 -0.47 8.01
C ASP A 7 16.37 -1.33 8.83
N ASP A 8 16.44 -1.30 10.17
CA ASP A 8 15.57 -2.09 11.03
C ASP A 8 14.14 -1.52 11.03
N GLU A 9 14.01 -0.20 11.03
CA GLU A 9 12.70 0.45 10.93
C GLU A 9 12.09 0.25 9.53
N ALA A 10 12.90 0.41 8.47
CA ALA A 10 12.49 0.10 7.10
C ALA A 10 12.00 -1.36 6.96
N ARG A 11 12.69 -2.31 7.60
CA ARG A 11 12.30 -3.73 7.62
C ARG A 11 10.97 -3.95 8.34
N ARG A 12 10.73 -3.28 9.46
CA ARG A 12 9.46 -3.37 10.21
C ARG A 12 8.29 -2.82 9.40
N LEU A 13 8.46 -1.65 8.79
CA LEU A 13 7.44 -1.04 7.93
C LEU A 13 7.12 -1.90 6.70
N LEU A 14 8.14 -2.50 6.08
CA LEU A 14 7.94 -3.44 4.98
C LEU A 14 7.11 -4.65 5.44
N GLY A 15 7.45 -5.25 6.59
CA GLY A 15 6.73 -6.37 7.17
C GLY A 15 5.27 -6.05 7.49
N GLU A 16 5.01 -4.84 7.98
CA GLU A 16 3.66 -4.33 8.26
C GLU A 16 2.83 -4.21 6.97
N ARG A 17 3.35 -3.57 5.91
CA ARG A 17 2.66 -3.44 4.63
C ARG A 17 2.33 -4.80 4.01
N LEU A 18 3.25 -5.77 4.10
CA LEU A 18 3.02 -7.15 3.64
C LEU A 18 1.86 -7.80 4.41
N ARG A 19 1.84 -7.65 5.74
CA ARG A 19 0.78 -8.17 6.60
C ARG A 19 -0.57 -7.54 6.26
N GLU A 20 -0.62 -6.23 6.06
CA GLU A 20 -1.84 -5.51 5.70
C GLU A 20 -2.40 -5.99 4.36
N ALA A 21 -1.55 -6.07 3.33
CA ALA A 21 -1.94 -6.58 2.01
C ALA A 21 -2.47 -8.02 2.09
N ARG A 22 -1.82 -8.88 2.87
CA ARG A 22 -2.30 -10.25 3.11
C ARG A 22 -3.70 -10.25 3.74
N LYS A 23 -3.90 -9.48 4.81
CA LYS A 23 -5.17 -9.40 5.53
C LYS A 23 -6.28 -8.83 4.65
N TYR A 24 -5.98 -7.82 3.84
CA TYR A 24 -6.93 -7.21 2.90
C TYR A 24 -7.49 -8.23 1.90
N LEU A 25 -6.65 -9.18 1.46
CA LEU A 25 -7.06 -10.26 0.57
C LEU A 25 -7.66 -11.48 1.30
N GLY A 26 -7.82 -11.42 2.62
CA GLY A 26 -8.38 -12.51 3.43
C GLY A 26 -7.50 -13.75 3.52
N LEU A 27 -6.21 -13.64 3.18
CA LEU A 27 -5.29 -14.77 3.15
C LEU A 27 -4.73 -15.08 4.54
N THR A 28 -4.64 -16.37 4.86
CA THR A 28 -3.95 -16.87 6.04
C THR A 28 -2.44 -16.85 5.83
N GLN A 29 -1.68 -16.84 6.93
CA GLN A 29 -0.21 -16.98 6.86
C GLN A 29 0.19 -18.34 6.26
N GLU A 30 -0.60 -19.40 6.48
CA GLU A 30 -0.31 -20.73 5.96
C GLU A 30 -0.38 -20.78 4.43
N GLU A 31 -1.42 -20.16 3.84
CA GLU A 31 -1.60 -20.11 2.39
C GLU A 31 -0.46 -19.37 1.70
N VAL A 32 -0.05 -18.23 2.26
CA VAL A 32 1.05 -17.44 1.72
C VAL A 32 2.40 -18.15 1.89
N ALA A 33 2.65 -18.76 3.05
CA ALA A 33 3.87 -19.52 3.29
C ALA A 33 3.99 -20.72 2.33
N THR A 34 2.88 -21.42 2.10
CA THR A 34 2.77 -22.50 1.10
C THR A 34 3.10 -21.99 -0.30
N TYR A 35 2.52 -20.86 -0.71
CA TYR A 35 2.80 -20.23 -2.01
C TYR A 35 4.28 -19.86 -2.18
N LEU A 36 4.90 -19.34 -1.12
CA LEU A 36 6.31 -18.96 -1.12
C LEU A 36 7.28 -20.15 -0.98
N LYS A 37 6.78 -21.32 -0.57
CA LYS A 37 7.57 -22.50 -0.20
C LYS A 37 8.53 -22.24 0.95
N ILE A 38 8.04 -21.53 1.98
CA ILE A 38 8.77 -21.25 3.22
C ILE A 38 7.98 -21.75 4.44
N PRO A 39 8.62 -21.96 5.60
CA PRO A 39 7.91 -22.24 6.84
C PRO A 39 6.95 -21.08 7.21
N ARG A 40 5.77 -21.41 7.74
CA ARG A 40 4.81 -20.41 8.24
C ARG A 40 5.42 -19.44 9.27
N THR A 41 6.32 -19.95 10.11
CA THR A 41 7.07 -19.12 11.08
C THR A 41 7.93 -18.08 10.38
N ALA A 42 8.60 -18.43 9.28
CA ALA A 42 9.40 -17.48 8.50
C ALA A 42 8.56 -16.34 7.93
N LEU A 43 7.33 -16.61 7.47
CA LEU A 43 6.39 -15.55 7.07
C LEU A 43 5.98 -14.68 8.26
N THR A 44 5.73 -15.31 9.41
CA THR A 44 5.39 -14.59 10.66
C THR A 44 6.51 -13.64 11.05
N ASP A 45 7.76 -14.09 10.97
CA ASP A 45 8.95 -13.30 11.28
C ASP A 45 9.19 -12.18 10.27
N ILE A 46 8.93 -12.41 8.98
CA ILE A 46 8.93 -11.36 7.95
C ILE A 46 7.90 -10.27 8.30
N GLU A 47 6.66 -10.66 8.57
CA GLU A 47 5.58 -9.71 8.89
C GLU A 47 5.80 -8.95 10.21
N ASN A 48 6.58 -9.52 11.14
CA ASN A 48 6.99 -8.87 12.38
C ASN A 48 8.27 -8.03 12.24
N GLY A 49 8.88 -7.99 11.05
CA GLY A 49 10.16 -7.32 10.81
C GLY A 49 11.33 -7.96 11.56
N GLN A 50 11.22 -9.23 11.96
CA GLN A 50 12.28 -10.00 12.63
C GLN A 50 13.18 -10.72 11.63
N ARG A 51 12.65 -11.07 10.45
CA ARG A 51 13.39 -11.68 9.34
C ARG A 51 13.36 -10.76 8.13
N ARG A 52 14.51 -10.64 7.45
CA ARG A 52 14.59 -9.94 6.16
C ARG A 52 13.83 -10.74 5.09
N VAL A 53 13.05 -10.04 4.27
CA VAL A 53 12.46 -10.62 3.06
C VAL A 53 13.53 -10.66 1.96
N GLU A 54 13.65 -11.78 1.28
CA GLU A 54 14.55 -11.87 0.12
C GLU A 54 13.88 -11.27 -1.13
N ALA A 55 14.68 -10.77 -2.09
CA ALA A 55 14.16 -10.12 -3.29
C ALA A 55 13.18 -11.00 -4.09
N ILE A 56 13.44 -12.31 -4.16
CA ILE A 56 12.57 -13.28 -4.84
C ILE A 56 11.26 -13.48 -4.08
N GLU A 57 11.31 -13.56 -2.73
CA GLU A 57 10.13 -13.63 -1.88
C GLU A 57 9.27 -12.37 -2.06
N LEU A 58 9.88 -11.19 -2.03
CA LEU A 58 9.20 -9.91 -2.20
C LEU A 58 8.53 -9.78 -3.57
N THR A 59 9.21 -10.20 -4.64
CA THR A 59 8.64 -10.21 -6.01
C THR A 59 7.42 -11.12 -6.10
N ARG A 60 7.46 -12.28 -5.43
CA ARG A 60 6.34 -13.23 -5.39
C ARG A 60 5.17 -12.70 -4.56
N LEU A 61 5.46 -12.10 -3.41
CA LEU A 61 4.47 -11.43 -2.56
C LEU A 61 3.78 -10.30 -3.32
N ALA A 62 4.53 -9.46 -4.03
CA ALA A 62 3.98 -8.39 -4.85
C ALA A 62 2.98 -8.92 -5.89
N ARG A 63 3.34 -9.99 -6.61
CA ARG A 63 2.42 -10.65 -7.56
C ARG A 63 1.20 -11.24 -6.89
N LEU A 64 1.38 -11.97 -5.78
CA LEU A 64 0.28 -12.59 -5.03
C LEU A 64 -0.70 -11.53 -4.52
N TYR A 65 -0.17 -10.41 -4.01
CA TYR A 65 -0.95 -9.33 -3.42
C TYR A 65 -1.44 -8.30 -4.43
N ARG A 66 -1.09 -8.44 -5.71
CA ARG A 66 -1.45 -7.53 -6.80
C ARG A 66 -1.02 -6.09 -6.50
N GLN A 67 0.17 -5.95 -5.92
CA GLN A 67 0.83 -4.68 -5.63
C GLN A 67 2.21 -4.65 -6.31
N SER A 68 2.78 -3.47 -6.46
CA SER A 68 4.17 -3.33 -6.91
C SER A 68 5.15 -3.68 -5.78
N VAL A 69 6.43 -3.84 -6.11
CA VAL A 69 7.49 -3.89 -5.09
C VAL A 69 7.63 -2.55 -4.38
N GLY A 70 7.50 -1.44 -5.12
CA GLY A 70 7.65 -0.08 -4.58
C GLY A 70 6.60 0.27 -3.52
N TYR A 71 5.40 -0.32 -3.59
CA TYR A 71 4.38 -0.20 -2.55
C TYR A 71 4.91 -0.72 -1.20
N PHE A 72 5.58 -1.86 -1.18
CA PHE A 72 6.11 -2.45 0.05
C PHE A 72 7.40 -1.79 0.53
N THR A 73 8.28 -1.36 -0.37
CA THR A 73 9.53 -0.66 0.02
C THR A 73 9.26 0.79 0.44
N GLY A 74 8.07 1.33 0.15
CA GLY A 74 7.71 2.71 0.47
C GLY A 74 8.11 3.70 -0.63
N GLU A 75 8.71 3.22 -1.72
CA GLU A 75 9.03 4.02 -2.91
C GLU A 75 7.76 4.51 -3.63
N GLU A 76 6.65 3.77 -3.59
CA GLU A 76 5.36 4.21 -4.15
C GLU A 76 4.48 5.00 -3.18
N ALA A 77 4.81 5.04 -1.88
CA ALA A 77 4.19 6.02 -0.98
C ALA A 77 4.55 7.46 -1.42
N ALA A 78 5.68 7.64 -2.10
CA ALA A 78 6.04 8.86 -2.81
C ALA A 78 5.23 9.08 -4.12
N GLY A 79 4.38 8.13 -4.51
CA GLY A 79 3.65 8.07 -5.78
C GLY A 79 2.12 8.08 -5.66
N SER A 80 1.54 8.65 -4.59
CA SER A 80 0.31 9.49 -4.65
C SER A 80 -0.35 9.79 -3.31
N GLY A 81 -0.04 9.09 -2.20
CA GLY A 81 -0.60 9.41 -0.87
C GLY A 81 -2.15 9.35 -0.76
N PHE A 82 -2.82 8.74 -1.74
CA PHE A 82 -4.27 8.71 -1.84
C PHE A 82 -4.83 7.32 -1.54
N ALA A 83 -6.06 7.25 -1.00
CA ALA A 83 -6.82 6.00 -0.92
C ALA A 83 -6.93 5.34 -2.31
N PRO A 84 -7.05 4.00 -2.43
CA PRO A 84 -6.98 3.30 -3.72
C PRO A 84 -7.96 3.80 -4.80
N ASP A 85 -9.16 4.18 -4.39
CA ASP A 85 -10.20 4.80 -5.21
C ASP A 85 -9.81 6.21 -5.67
N VAL A 86 -9.24 7.01 -4.76
CA VAL A 86 -8.74 8.35 -5.05
C VAL A 86 -7.50 8.30 -5.95
N ALA A 87 -6.64 7.29 -5.82
CA ALA A 87 -5.48 7.09 -6.66
C ALA A 87 -5.87 6.80 -8.13
N HIS A 88 -6.96 6.06 -8.35
CA HIS A 88 -7.51 5.86 -9.70
C HIS A 88 -8.01 7.18 -10.31
N LEU A 89 -8.74 7.99 -9.53
CA LEU A 89 -9.19 9.32 -9.95
C LEU A 89 -8.02 10.27 -10.24
N ALA A 90 -6.98 10.28 -9.39
CA ALA A 90 -5.79 11.11 -9.57
C ALA A 90 -5.06 10.80 -10.87
N ARG A 91 -4.94 9.51 -11.23
CA ARG A 91 -4.35 9.08 -12.51
C ARG A 91 -5.20 9.51 -13.71
N ALA A 92 -6.52 9.40 -13.63
CA ALA A 92 -7.42 9.86 -14.69
C ALA A 92 -7.35 11.38 -14.85
N ALA A 93 -7.38 12.13 -13.74
CA ALA A 93 -7.30 13.58 -13.71
C ALA A 93 -5.98 14.13 -14.28
N ALA A 94 -4.87 13.39 -14.13
CA ALA A 94 -3.57 13.78 -14.68
C ALA A 94 -3.54 13.81 -16.22
N GLN A 95 -4.41 13.06 -16.90
CA GLN A 95 -4.50 13.01 -18.37
C GLN A 95 -5.45 14.07 -18.96
N LEU A 96 -6.16 14.82 -18.10
CA LEU A 96 -7.12 15.82 -18.52
C LEU A 96 -6.46 17.14 -18.92
N SER A 97 -7.17 17.90 -19.78
CA SER A 97 -6.76 19.26 -20.12
C SER A 97 -6.76 20.17 -18.88
N LYS A 98 -6.12 21.33 -18.97
CA LYS A 98 -6.15 22.31 -17.87
C LYS A 98 -7.60 22.73 -17.54
N THR A 99 -8.41 22.99 -18.57
CA THR A 99 -9.81 23.38 -18.42
C THR A 99 -10.63 22.30 -17.72
N ASP A 100 -10.49 21.04 -18.12
CA ASP A 100 -11.23 19.93 -17.53
C ASP A 100 -10.80 19.68 -16.06
N ARG A 101 -9.53 19.90 -15.73
CA ARG A 101 -9.05 19.83 -14.34
C ARG A 101 -9.64 20.95 -13.47
N GLU A 102 -9.85 22.14 -14.02
CA GLU A 102 -10.53 23.23 -13.31
C GLU A 102 -12.01 22.90 -13.06
N GLU A 103 -12.71 22.28 -14.03
CA GLU A 103 -14.09 21.81 -13.85
C GLU A 103 -14.20 20.73 -12.78
N LEU A 104 -13.28 19.76 -12.79
CA LEU A 104 -13.19 18.73 -11.76
C LEU A 104 -13.05 19.33 -10.36
N GLY A 105 -12.22 20.37 -10.22
CA GLY A 105 -12.06 21.12 -8.97
C GLY A 105 -13.35 21.78 -8.50
N ARG A 106 -14.10 22.43 -9.42
CA ARG A 106 -15.41 23.03 -9.11
C ARG A 106 -16.42 21.98 -8.66
N PHE A 107 -16.41 20.79 -9.29
CA PHE A 107 -17.30 19.71 -8.90
C PHE A 107 -16.97 19.15 -7.51
N ALA A 108 -15.68 19.04 -7.16
CA ALA A 108 -15.26 18.65 -5.82
C ALA A 108 -15.75 19.64 -4.75
N GLU A 109 -15.61 20.95 -4.98
CA GLU A 109 -16.15 21.99 -4.09
C GLU A 109 -17.68 21.92 -3.97
N TYR A 110 -18.39 21.66 -5.07
CA TYR A 110 -19.83 21.43 -5.04
C TYR A 110 -20.21 20.24 -4.15
N LEU A 111 -19.51 19.11 -4.28
CA LEU A 111 -19.77 17.93 -3.46
C LEU A 111 -19.50 18.20 -1.97
N ARG A 112 -18.44 18.97 -1.67
CA ARG A 112 -18.11 19.40 -0.30
C ARG A 112 -19.23 20.24 0.30
N ALA A 113 -19.71 21.26 -0.41
CA ALA A 113 -20.82 22.10 0.02
C ALA A 113 -22.12 21.31 0.22
N ARG A 114 -22.44 20.37 -0.69
CA ARG A 114 -23.62 19.51 -0.59
C ARG A 114 -23.57 18.58 0.61
N SER A 115 -22.39 18.04 0.93
CA SER A 115 -22.21 17.16 2.10
C SER A 115 -22.40 17.91 3.42
N ALA A 116 -21.97 19.18 3.49
CA ALA A 116 -22.16 20.04 4.65
C ALA A 116 -23.64 20.42 4.89
N GLY A 117 -24.44 20.54 3.83
CA GLY A 117 -25.87 20.91 3.92
C GLY A 117 -26.83 19.74 4.23
N LYS A 118 -26.37 18.48 4.24
CA LYS A 118 -27.20 17.31 4.55
C LYS A 118 -27.15 16.87 6.02
N GLY A 119 -26.47 17.65 6.88
CA GLY A 119 -26.32 17.39 8.32
C GLY A 119 -27.08 18.37 9.22
N SER A 120 -28.07 19.11 8.71
CA SER A 120 -28.97 19.97 9.49
C SER A 120 -30.41 19.49 9.40
#